data_AF-A0A2W4T1F5-F1
#
_entry.id   AF-A0A2W4T1F5-F1
#
_cell.length_a   1.000
_cell.length_b   1.000
_cell.length_c   1.000
_cell.angle_alpha   90.00
_cell.angle_beta   90.00
_cell.angle_gamma   90.00
#
_symmetry.space_group_name_H-M   'P 1'
#
loop_
_entity.id
_entity.type
_entity.pdbx_description
1 polymer ?
#
loop_
_entity_poly.entity_id
_entity_poly.type
_entity_poly.pdbx_seq_one_letter_code
_entity_poly.pdbx_strand_id
1 'polypeptide(L)'
;MPARVAINGLGRIGRATLKIVLDTPELELAAVNDIAPADELAYLLKYDSVYGRYEKDVGYETGNLIIDGKRYRVLSEKDPANLPWGEMGIDLVFECTGAFTRKPDLEKHIQAGAKRVMLSAPAKGDDVPTVVYGVNHADGERIVSTASCTTNSIAPVIEVIGRRIGLVKAMMTTVHAYTASQKLVDGPAKN
;
A
#
# COMPACT_ATOMS: atom_id res chain seq x y z
N MET A 1 -1.29 -20.11 -11.09
CA MET A 1 -1.99 -19.88 -9.82
C MET A 1 -1.92 -18.39 -9.52
N PRO A 2 -2.98 -17.76 -9.01
CA PRO A 2 -2.94 -16.36 -8.60
C PRO A 2 -1.88 -16.16 -7.50
N ALA A 3 -1.24 -15.00 -7.47
CA ALA A 3 -0.30 -14.65 -6.42
C ALA A 3 -1.08 -14.36 -5.14
N ARG A 4 -0.68 -15.00 -4.04
CA ARG A 4 -1.36 -14.87 -2.75
C ARG A 4 -0.85 -13.62 -2.04
N VAL A 5 -1.72 -12.67 -1.76
CA VAL A 5 -1.33 -11.33 -1.28
C VAL A 5 -1.89 -11.00 0.10
N ALA A 6 -1.18 -10.14 0.81
CA ALA A 6 -1.64 -9.52 2.04
C ALA A 6 -1.47 -8.00 2.00
N ILE A 7 -2.30 -7.27 2.77
CA ILE A 7 -2.22 -5.81 2.89
C ILE A 7 -1.93 -5.47 4.35
N ASN A 8 -0.86 -4.72 4.60
CA ASN A 8 -0.55 -4.17 5.92
C ASN A 8 -0.95 -2.69 5.98
N GLY A 9 -1.93 -2.37 6.81
CA GLY A 9 -2.54 -1.04 6.95
C GLY A 9 -3.70 -0.82 5.97
N LEU A 10 -4.92 -0.77 6.48
CA LEU A 10 -6.16 -0.43 5.77
C LEU A 10 -6.55 1.05 5.96
N GLY A 11 -5.54 1.92 5.84
CA GLY A 11 -5.74 3.35 5.63
C GLY A 11 -6.32 3.68 4.24
N ARG A 12 -6.22 4.94 3.82
CA ARG A 12 -6.73 5.40 2.51
C ARG A 12 -6.18 4.57 1.34
N ILE A 13 -4.87 4.35 1.31
CA ILE A 13 -4.23 3.56 0.24
C ILE A 13 -4.56 2.08 0.37
N GLY A 14 -4.45 1.50 1.56
CA GLY A 14 -4.75 0.08 1.77
C GLY A 14 -6.17 -0.31 1.37
N ARG A 15 -7.19 0.51 1.66
CA ARG A 15 -8.57 0.23 1.21
C ARG A 15 -8.74 0.35 -0.30
N ALA A 16 -8.06 1.30 -0.95
CA ALA A 16 -8.05 1.38 -2.41
C ALA A 16 -7.36 0.16 -3.04
N THR A 17 -6.19 -0.24 -2.50
CA THR A 17 -5.47 -1.45 -2.89
C THR A 17 -6.34 -2.69 -2.73
N LEU A 18 -7.07 -2.82 -1.61
CA LEU A 18 -7.98 -3.95 -1.37
C LEU A 18 -9.01 -4.06 -2.49
N LYS A 19 -9.68 -2.97 -2.85
CA LYS A 19 -10.70 -2.97 -3.91
C LYS A 19 -10.09 -3.44 -5.25
N ILE A 20 -8.94 -2.90 -5.62
CA ILE A 20 -8.20 -3.29 -6.84
C ILE A 20 -7.81 -4.77 -6.80
N VAL A 21 -7.27 -5.26 -5.68
CA VAL A 21 -6.89 -6.68 -5.52
C VAL A 21 -8.09 -7.59 -5.72
N LEU A 22 -9.27 -7.25 -5.18
CA LEU A 22 -10.48 -8.05 -5.34
C LEU A 22 -11.01 -8.09 -6.79
N ASP A 23 -10.62 -7.13 -7.61
CA ASP A 23 -10.99 -7.03 -9.02
C ASP A 23 -9.87 -7.50 -9.98
N THR A 24 -8.74 -7.98 -9.44
CA THR A 24 -7.58 -8.46 -10.21
C THR A 24 -7.49 -10.00 -10.12
N PRO A 25 -7.88 -10.75 -11.16
CA PRO A 25 -7.93 -12.23 -11.12
C PRO A 25 -6.58 -12.91 -10.83
N GLU A 26 -5.47 -12.23 -11.13
CA GLU A 26 -4.12 -12.72 -10.89
C GLU A 26 -3.70 -12.65 -9.41
N LEU A 27 -4.50 -12.00 -8.56
CA LEU A 27 -4.23 -11.80 -7.14
C LEU A 27 -5.29 -12.48 -6.28
N GLU A 28 -4.86 -13.11 -5.20
CA GLU A 28 -5.75 -13.70 -4.19
C GLU A 28 -5.49 -13.04 -2.83
N LEU A 29 -6.43 -12.24 -2.33
CA LEU A 29 -6.31 -11.63 -1.01
C LEU A 29 -6.46 -12.68 0.09
N ALA A 30 -5.38 -12.97 0.81
CA ALA A 30 -5.37 -13.94 1.90
C ALA A 30 -5.63 -13.31 3.28
N ALA A 31 -5.10 -12.11 3.53
CA ALA A 31 -5.32 -11.39 4.78
C ALA A 31 -5.09 -9.89 4.66
N VAL A 32 -5.63 -9.17 5.62
CA VAL A 32 -5.31 -7.78 5.92
C VAL A 32 -4.82 -7.68 7.36
N ASN A 33 -3.90 -6.77 7.63
CA ASN A 33 -3.46 -6.44 8.99
C ASN A 33 -3.73 -4.96 9.27
N ASP A 34 -4.39 -4.65 10.38
CA ASP A 34 -4.55 -3.29 10.88
C ASP A 34 -4.76 -3.30 12.40
N ILE A 35 -4.44 -2.20 13.08
CA ILE A 35 -4.68 -2.07 14.52
C ILE A 35 -6.13 -1.70 14.84
N ALA A 36 -6.88 -1.21 13.86
CA ALA A 36 -8.30 -0.93 14.00
C ALA A 36 -9.11 -2.23 13.97
N PRO A 37 -10.22 -2.32 14.73
CA PRO A 37 -11.08 -3.48 14.74
C PRO A 37 -11.84 -3.64 13.41
N ALA A 38 -12.25 -4.88 13.10
CA ALA A 38 -12.82 -5.24 11.80
C ALA A 38 -14.12 -4.49 11.45
N ASP A 39 -14.91 -4.10 12.45
CA ASP A 39 -16.14 -3.31 12.28
C ASP A 39 -15.86 -1.89 11.79
N GLU A 40 -14.86 -1.21 12.36
CA GLU A 40 -14.40 0.09 11.89
C GLU A 40 -13.86 0.02 10.46
N LEU A 41 -13.06 -1.02 10.17
CA LEU A 41 -12.51 -1.25 8.83
C LEU A 41 -13.60 -1.52 7.79
N ALA A 42 -14.61 -2.32 8.14
CA ALA A 42 -15.76 -2.59 7.29
C ALA A 42 -16.54 -1.31 6.98
N TYR A 43 -16.79 -0.47 7.98
CA TYR A 43 -17.44 0.82 7.81
C TYR A 43 -16.65 1.73 6.86
N LEU A 44 -15.35 1.90 7.10
CA LEU A 44 -14.48 2.75 6.28
C LEU A 44 -14.25 2.22 4.87
N LEU A 45 -14.41 0.91 4.66
CA LEU A 45 -14.36 0.30 3.34
C LEU A 45 -15.67 0.55 2.56
N LYS A 46 -16.82 0.45 3.24
CA LYS A 46 -18.14 0.67 2.65
C LYS A 46 -18.40 2.15 2.32
N TYR A 47 -17.95 3.06 3.16
CA TYR A 47 -18.23 4.49 3.04
C TYR A 47 -16.95 5.31 2.89
N ASP A 48 -16.69 5.81 1.68
CA ASP A 48 -15.57 6.73 1.40
C ASP A 48 -16.10 8.11 0.98
N SER A 49 -15.65 9.17 1.65
CA SER A 49 -16.13 10.53 1.36
C SER A 49 -15.68 11.08 0.01
N VAL A 50 -14.59 10.56 -0.57
CA VAL A 50 -14.05 11.02 -1.85
C VAL A 50 -14.51 10.12 -3.00
N TYR A 51 -14.50 8.81 -2.79
CA TYR A 51 -14.84 7.83 -3.82
C TYR A 51 -16.29 7.31 -3.73
N GLY A 52 -17.04 7.72 -2.72
CA GLY A 52 -18.43 7.32 -2.52
C GLY A 52 -18.58 5.97 -1.83
N ARG A 53 -19.78 5.39 -1.97
CA ARG A 53 -20.12 4.09 -1.38
C ARG A 53 -19.55 2.97 -2.23
N TYR A 54 -18.92 1.99 -1.59
CA TYR A 54 -18.49 0.79 -2.30
C TYR A 54 -19.71 -0.04 -2.70
N GLU A 55 -19.75 -0.49 -3.96
CA GLU A 55 -20.88 -1.20 -4.55
C GLU A 55 -21.10 -2.59 -3.96
N LYS A 56 -20.02 -3.27 -3.54
CA LYS A 56 -20.07 -4.60 -2.92
C LYS A 56 -20.71 -4.57 -1.54
N ASP A 57 -21.34 -5.67 -1.12
CA ASP A 57 -21.80 -5.80 0.25
C ASP A 57 -20.59 -5.95 1.19
N VAL A 58 -20.58 -5.20 2.28
CA VAL A 58 -19.45 -5.18 3.23
C VAL A 58 -19.99 -5.31 4.64
N GLY A 59 -19.55 -6.38 5.31
CA GLY A 59 -19.81 -6.64 6.72
C GLY A 59 -18.54 -7.11 7.42
N TYR A 60 -18.71 -7.59 8.66
CA TYR A 60 -17.63 -8.13 9.46
C TYR A 60 -18.14 -9.27 10.34
N GLU A 61 -17.21 -10.13 10.72
CA GLU A 61 -17.34 -11.10 11.81
C GLU A 61 -16.09 -10.97 12.69
N THR A 62 -16.06 -11.61 13.86
CA THR A 62 -14.86 -11.58 14.72
C THR A 62 -13.61 -12.02 13.94
N GLY A 63 -12.64 -11.12 13.81
CA GLY A 63 -11.39 -11.36 13.09
C GLY A 63 -11.50 -11.45 11.56
N ASN A 64 -12.61 -11.05 10.95
CA ASN A 64 -12.81 -11.16 9.50
C ASN A 64 -13.60 -9.97 8.91
N LEU A 65 -13.23 -9.56 7.70
CA LEU A 65 -14.08 -8.77 6.83
C LEU A 65 -14.91 -9.72 5.95
N ILE A 66 -16.18 -9.37 5.75
CA ILE A 66 -17.09 -10.07 4.84
C ILE A 66 -17.33 -9.16 3.65
N ILE A 67 -16.92 -9.57 2.45
CA ILE A 67 -17.14 -8.78 1.23
C ILE A 67 -17.77 -9.68 0.17
N ASP A 68 -18.98 -9.34 -0.28
CA ASP A 68 -19.83 -10.18 -1.14
C ASP A 68 -19.92 -11.63 -0.66
N GLY A 69 -20.15 -11.81 0.65
CA GLY A 69 -20.26 -13.11 1.30
C GLY A 69 -18.95 -13.89 1.46
N LYS A 70 -17.80 -13.37 0.98
CA LYS A 70 -16.48 -13.98 1.17
C LYS A 70 -15.80 -13.46 2.43
N ARG A 71 -15.14 -14.37 3.16
CA ARG A 71 -14.38 -14.08 4.38
C ARG A 71 -12.93 -13.73 4.05
N TYR A 72 -12.45 -12.62 4.60
CA TYR A 72 -11.05 -12.20 4.55
C TYR A 72 -10.53 -11.99 5.96
N ARG A 73 -9.45 -12.68 6.32
CA ARG A 73 -8.90 -12.64 7.67
C ARG A 73 -8.32 -11.26 7.99
N VAL A 74 -8.70 -10.73 9.14
CA VAL A 74 -8.15 -9.50 9.72
C VAL A 74 -7.21 -9.88 10.85
N LEU A 75 -5.97 -9.47 10.73
CA LEU A 75 -4.94 -9.56 11.76
C LEU A 75 -4.79 -8.21 12.44
N SER A 76 -4.30 -8.21 13.68
CA SER A 76 -4.09 -7.00 14.49
C SER A 76 -2.72 -7.02 15.17
N GLU A 77 -1.67 -7.22 14.37
CA GLU A 77 -0.28 -7.24 14.84
C GLU A 77 0.43 -5.92 14.56
N LYS A 78 1.10 -5.40 15.60
CA LYS A 78 1.85 -4.14 15.52
C LYS A 78 3.24 -4.30 14.93
N ASP A 79 3.89 -5.44 15.17
CA ASP A 79 5.21 -5.72 14.65
C ASP A 79 5.09 -6.66 13.43
N PRO A 80 5.47 -6.21 12.22
CA PRO A 80 5.38 -7.04 11.03
C PRO A 80 6.12 -8.38 11.09
N ALA A 81 7.13 -8.50 11.96
CA ALA A 81 7.91 -9.73 12.12
C ALA A 81 7.09 -10.87 12.76
N ASN A 82 6.00 -10.54 13.48
CA ASN A 82 5.14 -11.52 14.15
C ASN A 82 3.97 -12.00 13.28
N LEU A 83 3.83 -11.46 12.07
CA LEU A 83 2.75 -11.83 11.16
C LEU A 83 2.99 -13.23 10.58
N PRO A 84 1.96 -14.08 10.44
CA PRO A 84 2.12 -15.47 10.01
C PRO A 84 2.22 -15.60 8.47
N TRP A 85 3.01 -14.76 7.80
CA TRP A 85 3.05 -14.72 6.32
C TRP A 85 3.54 -16.04 5.70
N GLY A 86 4.52 -16.69 6.32
CA GLY A 86 5.01 -18.00 5.89
C GLY A 86 3.94 -19.07 5.97
N GLU A 87 3.21 -19.15 7.09
CA GLU A 87 2.11 -20.10 7.28
C GLU A 87 0.96 -19.86 6.30
N MET A 88 0.70 -18.60 5.97
CA MET A 88 -0.36 -18.20 5.04
C MET A 88 0.05 -18.28 3.57
N GLY A 89 1.33 -18.60 3.28
CA GLY A 89 1.86 -18.70 1.93
C GLY A 89 1.86 -17.39 1.15
N ILE A 90 2.15 -16.26 1.80
CA ILE A 90 2.07 -14.93 1.16
C ILE A 90 3.22 -14.72 0.18
N ASP A 91 2.88 -14.48 -1.08
CA ASP A 91 3.82 -14.14 -2.14
C ASP A 91 4.19 -12.66 -2.12
N LEU A 92 3.22 -11.78 -1.85
CA LEU A 92 3.40 -10.34 -1.88
C LEU A 92 2.64 -9.65 -0.75
N VAL A 93 3.35 -8.78 -0.02
CA VAL A 93 2.74 -7.85 0.93
C VAL A 93 2.70 -6.45 0.34
N PHE A 94 1.53 -5.81 0.39
CA PHE A 94 1.39 -4.37 0.20
C PHE A 94 1.55 -3.67 1.55
N GLU A 95 2.67 -2.97 1.74
CA GLU A 95 2.93 -2.17 2.93
C GLU A 95 2.34 -0.76 2.74
N CYS A 96 1.21 -0.51 3.40
CA CYS A 96 0.36 0.68 3.25
C CYS A 96 0.15 1.45 4.56
N THR A 97 0.87 1.12 5.63
CA THR A 97 0.74 1.80 6.94
C THR A 97 1.34 3.20 6.92
N GLY A 98 2.38 3.41 6.12
CA GLY A 98 3.23 4.61 6.18
C GLY A 98 4.12 4.69 7.44
N ALA A 99 4.03 3.71 8.34
CA ALA A 99 4.87 3.61 9.53
C ALA A 99 6.20 2.92 9.21
N PHE A 100 6.16 1.88 8.37
CA PHE A 100 7.32 1.08 7.98
C PHE A 100 7.83 1.54 6.62
N THR A 101 8.85 2.41 6.63
CA THR A 101 9.36 3.07 5.41
C THR A 101 10.85 2.89 5.19
N ARG A 102 11.59 2.27 6.13
CA ARG A 102 13.00 1.94 5.95
C ARG A 102 13.17 0.47 5.59
N LYS A 103 14.26 0.13 4.91
CA LYS A 103 14.57 -1.27 4.55
C LYS A 103 14.48 -2.25 5.73
N PRO A 104 15.05 -1.98 6.92
CA PRO A 104 14.94 -2.91 8.05
C PRO A 104 13.51 -3.13 8.52
N ASP A 105 12.64 -2.14 8.38
CA ASP A 105 11.22 -2.27 8.72
C ASP A 105 10.51 -3.22 7.73
N LEU A 106 10.81 -3.06 6.43
CA LEU A 106 10.22 -3.86 5.36
C LEU A 106 10.73 -5.32 5.38
N GLU A 107 11.99 -5.52 5.76
CA GLU A 107 12.59 -6.84 5.94
C GLU A 107 11.86 -7.69 6.99
N LYS A 108 11.16 -7.07 7.94
CA LYS A 108 10.34 -7.80 8.91
C LYS A 108 9.24 -8.62 8.25
N HIS A 109 8.62 -8.14 7.17
CA HIS A 109 7.65 -8.93 6.40
C HIS A 109 8.30 -10.14 5.73
N ILE A 110 9.53 -9.96 5.25
CA ILE A 110 10.32 -11.05 4.66
C ILE A 110 10.68 -12.09 5.73
N GLN A 111 11.08 -11.65 6.92
CA GLN A 111 11.37 -12.52 8.07
C GLN A 111 10.13 -13.30 8.52
N ALA A 112 8.96 -12.65 8.50
CA ALA A 112 7.65 -13.28 8.74
C ALA A 112 7.24 -14.30 7.66
N GLY A 113 7.98 -14.39 6.55
CA GLY A 113 7.83 -15.42 5.53
C GLY A 113 7.21 -14.96 4.20
N ALA A 114 6.95 -13.65 4.03
CA ALA A 114 6.53 -13.13 2.73
C ALA A 114 7.66 -13.22 1.69
N LYS A 115 7.33 -13.53 0.43
CA LYS A 115 8.36 -13.59 -0.63
C LYS A 115 8.81 -12.21 -1.09
N ARG A 116 7.86 -11.28 -1.25
CA ARG A 116 8.08 -9.90 -1.72
C ARG A 116 7.28 -8.87 -0.93
N VAL A 117 7.74 -7.61 -0.97
CA VAL A 117 7.08 -6.45 -0.34
C VAL A 117 7.03 -5.28 -1.33
N MET A 118 5.86 -4.66 -1.47
CA MET A 118 5.67 -3.39 -2.17
C MET A 118 5.28 -2.32 -1.16
N LEU A 119 6.15 -1.32 -0.97
CA LEU A 119 5.90 -0.17 -0.13
C LEU A 119 5.13 0.90 -0.92
N SER A 120 3.99 1.36 -0.39
CA SER A 120 3.13 2.37 -1.04
C SER A 120 3.57 3.83 -0.81
N ALA A 121 4.85 4.06 -0.57
CA ALA A 121 5.44 5.36 -0.26
C ALA A 121 6.93 5.38 -0.65
N PRO A 122 7.56 6.57 -0.76
CA PRO A 122 9.02 6.64 -0.86
C PRO A 122 9.68 5.97 0.33
N ALA A 123 10.68 5.12 0.07
CA ALA A 123 11.50 4.57 1.13
C ALA A 123 12.36 5.68 1.77
N LYS A 124 12.66 5.52 3.05
CA LYS A 124 13.64 6.35 3.77
C LYS A 124 15.02 5.70 3.64
N GLY A 125 15.94 6.42 3.00
CA GLY A 125 17.27 5.92 2.62
C GLY A 125 17.31 5.45 1.16
N ASP A 126 18.49 5.06 0.69
CA ASP A 126 18.73 4.74 -0.73
C ASP A 126 18.77 3.24 -1.04
N ASP A 127 18.51 2.39 -0.04
CA ASP A 127 18.73 0.94 -0.12
C ASP A 127 17.52 0.14 -0.64
N VAL A 128 16.41 0.83 -0.96
CA VAL A 128 15.18 0.24 -1.51
C VAL A 128 14.95 0.81 -2.91
N PRO A 129 14.98 -0.02 -3.96
CA PRO A 129 14.74 0.43 -5.31
C PRO A 129 13.32 0.99 -5.44
N THR A 130 13.22 2.13 -6.11
CA THR A 130 11.95 2.81 -6.36
C THR A 130 11.50 2.56 -7.80
N VAL A 131 10.27 2.11 -7.95
CA VAL A 131 9.67 1.73 -9.23
C VAL A 131 8.44 2.60 -9.49
N VAL A 132 8.41 3.20 -10.67
CA VAL A 132 7.22 3.82 -11.27
C VAL A 132 6.82 2.96 -12.46
N TYR A 133 5.64 2.36 -12.36
CA TYR A 133 5.14 1.44 -13.39
C TYR A 133 5.07 2.15 -14.76
N GLY A 134 5.58 1.47 -15.80
CA GLY A 134 5.66 2.00 -17.16
C GLY A 134 6.83 2.97 -17.41
N VAL A 135 7.65 3.26 -16.39
CA VAL A 135 8.83 4.15 -16.52
C VAL A 135 10.13 3.40 -16.27
N ASN A 136 10.22 2.62 -15.18
CA ASN A 136 11.40 1.83 -14.85
C ASN A 136 11.02 0.48 -14.21
N HIS A 137 12.02 -0.38 -14.04
CA HIS A 137 11.88 -1.72 -13.48
C HIS A 137 12.98 -1.98 -12.43
N ALA A 138 12.71 -2.91 -11.51
CA ALA A 138 13.65 -3.37 -10.49
C ALA A 138 13.61 -4.90 -10.44
N ASP A 139 14.21 -5.54 -11.44
CA ASP A 139 14.15 -6.99 -11.61
C ASP A 139 14.94 -7.73 -10.53
N GLY A 140 14.40 -8.85 -10.06
CA GLY A 140 15.02 -9.67 -9.01
C GLY A 140 14.86 -9.12 -7.58
N GLU A 141 14.40 -7.88 -7.43
CA GLU A 141 14.27 -7.24 -6.13
C GLU A 141 13.07 -7.78 -5.35
N ARG A 142 13.30 -8.08 -4.07
CA ARG A 142 12.27 -8.60 -3.16
C ARG A 142 11.45 -7.49 -2.52
N ILE A 143 12.05 -6.32 -2.35
CA ILE A 143 11.43 -5.17 -1.69
C ILE A 143 11.55 -3.99 -2.64
N VAL A 144 10.43 -3.39 -3.01
CA VAL A 144 10.38 -2.21 -3.87
C VAL A 144 9.51 -1.13 -3.25
N SER A 145 9.86 0.13 -3.47
CA SER A 145 8.98 1.27 -3.24
C SER A 145 8.23 1.60 -4.52
N THR A 146 6.93 1.85 -4.43
CA THR A 146 6.11 2.35 -5.57
C THR A 146 6.12 3.88 -5.65
N ALA A 147 7.15 4.51 -5.09
CA ALA A 147 7.35 5.96 -5.01
C ALA A 147 6.20 6.70 -4.29
N SER A 148 6.05 8.00 -4.58
CA SER A 148 4.91 8.82 -4.14
C SER A 148 3.89 9.01 -5.26
N CYS A 149 2.69 9.49 -4.92
CA CYS A 149 1.68 9.92 -5.90
C CYS A 149 2.22 10.99 -6.86
N THR A 150 2.97 11.97 -6.34
CA THR A 150 3.58 13.02 -7.16
C THR A 150 4.66 12.46 -8.09
N THR A 151 5.48 11.52 -7.61
CA THR A 151 6.48 10.85 -8.45
C THR A 151 5.83 10.10 -9.61
N ASN A 152 4.76 9.33 -9.34
CA ASN A 152 4.02 8.63 -10.37
C ASN A 152 3.38 9.59 -11.40
N SER A 153 2.95 10.79 -10.97
CA SER A 153 2.41 11.81 -11.87
C SER A 153 3.46 12.39 -12.82
N ILE A 154 4.65 12.73 -12.31
CA ILE A 154 5.66 13.47 -13.09
C ILE A 154 6.64 12.57 -13.85
N ALA A 155 6.94 11.36 -13.35
CA ALA A 155 7.96 10.49 -13.92
C ALA A 155 7.73 10.14 -15.41
N PRO A 156 6.50 9.80 -15.87
CA PRO A 156 6.27 9.54 -17.30
C PRO A 156 6.56 10.75 -18.18
N VAL A 157 6.23 11.97 -17.72
CA VAL A 157 6.51 13.21 -18.46
C VAL A 157 8.02 13.43 -18.58
N ILE A 158 8.75 13.23 -17.48
CA ILE A 158 10.21 13.38 -17.46
C ILE A 158 10.90 12.31 -18.30
N GLU A 159 10.43 11.06 -18.30
CA GLU A 159 10.94 9.99 -19.16
C GLU A 159 10.85 10.40 -20.64
N VAL A 160 9.66 10.83 -21.08
CA VAL A 160 9.41 11.19 -22.48
C VAL A 160 10.27 12.38 -22.90
N ILE A 161 10.33 13.44 -22.09
CA ILE A 161 11.16 14.61 -22.39
C ILE A 161 12.65 14.20 -22.42
N GLY A 162 13.10 13.43 -21.44
CA GLY A 162 14.48 12.95 -21.33
C GLY A 162 14.92 12.16 -22.57
N ARG A 163 14.07 11.24 -23.04
CA ARG A 163 14.36 10.40 -24.22
C ARG A 163 14.29 11.15 -25.55
N ARG A 164 13.45 12.18 -25.67
CA ARG A 164 13.15 12.84 -26.96
C ARG A 164 13.89 14.15 -27.17
N ILE A 165 14.05 14.94 -26.10
CA ILE A 165 14.51 16.33 -26.17
C ILE A 165 15.78 16.50 -25.33
N GLY A 166 15.91 15.76 -24.23
CA GLY A 166 16.94 15.95 -23.23
C GLY A 166 16.57 17.04 -22.21
N LEU A 167 17.18 16.97 -21.03
CA LEU A 167 16.91 17.88 -19.90
C LEU A 167 18.23 18.37 -19.32
N VAL A 168 18.40 19.69 -19.22
CA VAL A 168 19.54 20.30 -18.51
C VAL A 168 19.16 20.61 -17.06
N LYS A 169 17.97 21.19 -16.86
CA LYS A 169 17.42 21.54 -15.54
C LYS A 169 15.90 21.59 -15.61
N ALA A 170 15.23 21.17 -14.53
CA ALA A 170 13.79 21.30 -14.36
C ALA A 170 13.46 21.80 -12.96
N MET A 171 12.32 22.47 -12.83
CA MET A 171 11.71 22.84 -11.55
C MET A 171 10.24 22.41 -11.62
N MET A 172 9.74 21.81 -10.54
CA MET A 172 8.38 21.31 -10.45
C MET A 172 7.71 21.91 -9.22
N THR A 173 6.45 22.31 -9.38
CA THR A 173 5.56 22.67 -8.28
C THR A 173 4.32 21.79 -8.38
N THR A 174 3.93 21.16 -7.29
CA THR A 174 2.67 20.41 -7.20
C THR A 174 1.70 21.19 -6.32
N VAL A 175 0.50 21.45 -6.85
CA VAL A 175 -0.63 21.92 -6.05
C VAL A 175 -1.37 20.68 -5.59
N HIS A 176 -1.22 20.33 -4.31
CA HIS A 176 -1.57 19.01 -3.79
C HIS A 176 -2.75 19.08 -2.81
N ALA A 177 -3.66 18.11 -2.90
CA ALA A 177 -4.75 17.97 -1.93
C ALA A 177 -4.20 17.70 -0.51
N TYR A 178 -4.94 18.09 0.53
CA TYR A 178 -4.48 17.79 1.88
C TYR A 178 -4.51 16.28 2.16
N THR A 179 -3.65 15.80 3.04
CA THR A 179 -3.55 14.37 3.39
C THR A 179 -3.65 14.15 4.90
N ALA A 180 -3.72 12.89 5.32
CA ALA A 180 -3.83 12.52 6.74
C ALA A 180 -2.63 12.94 7.61
N SER A 181 -1.50 13.34 7.00
CA SER A 181 -0.36 13.89 7.73
C SER A 181 -0.56 15.36 8.14
N GLN A 182 -1.51 16.06 7.53
CA GLN A 182 -1.87 17.42 7.92
C GLN A 182 -2.91 17.39 9.05
N LYS A 183 -2.80 18.35 9.95
CA LYS A 183 -3.77 18.50 11.04
C LYS A 183 -5.03 19.19 10.55
N LEU A 184 -6.17 18.73 11.05
CA LEU A 184 -7.46 19.39 10.80
C LEU A 184 -7.56 20.73 11.55
N VAL A 185 -6.95 20.81 12.73
CA VAL A 185 -6.91 22.00 13.58
C VAL A 185 -5.45 22.29 13.94
N ASP A 186 -5.12 23.57 14.09
CA ASP A 186 -3.78 24.04 14.40
C ASP A 186 -3.19 23.32 15.63
N GLY A 187 -1.93 22.93 15.52
CA GLY A 187 -1.18 22.40 16.65
C GLY A 187 0.23 21.94 16.28
N PRO A 188 1.04 21.53 17.26
CA PRO A 188 2.46 21.23 17.04
C PRO A 188 2.71 20.11 16.03
N ALA A 189 3.37 20.39 14.92
CA ALA A 189 3.76 19.35 13.97
C ALA A 189 4.84 18.43 14.58
N LYS A 190 4.83 17.15 14.21
CA LYS A 190 5.98 16.27 14.47
C LYS A 190 7.07 16.66 13.47
N ASN A 191 8.16 17.22 13.97
CA ASN A 191 9.39 17.45 13.20
C ASN A 191 10.15 16.13 13.02
#